data_AF-A0A6S6UGM9-F1
#
_entry.id   AF-A0A6S6UGM9-F1
#
_cell.length_a   1.000
_cell.length_b   1.000
_cell.length_c   1.000
_cell.angle_alpha   90.00
_cell.angle_beta   90.00
_cell.angle_gamma   90.00
#
_symmetry.space_group_name_H-M   'P 1'
#
loop_
_entity.id
_entity.type
_entity.pdbx_description
1 polymer ?
#
loop_
_entity_poly.entity_id
_entity_poly.type
_entity_poly.pdbx_seq_one_letter_code
_entity_poly.pdbx_strand_id
1 'polypeptide(L)' 'MQKFGDRKADNAAKRQLATVFPNHRIEQIAIDGIASGGGSIHCATQQQPKG' A
#
# COMPACT_ATOMS: atom_id res chain seq x y z
N MET A 1 2.04 -0.59 0.54
CA MET A 1 0.68 -0.97 0.09
C MET A 1 -0.28 -0.87 1.26
N GLN A 2 -1.46 -0.28 1.03
CA GLN A 2 -2.53 -0.20 2.02
C GLN A 2 -3.08 -1.59 2.39
N LYS A 3 -3.33 -1.80 3.68
CA LYS A 3 -3.97 -3.00 4.25
C LYS A 3 -5.28 -2.58 4.91
N PHE A 4 -6.38 -3.22 4.52
CA PHE A 4 -7.74 -2.86 4.97
C PHE A 4 -8.31 -3.82 6.01
N GLY A 5 -7.61 -4.91 6.33
CA GLY A 5 -8.08 -5.89 7.31
C GLY A 5 -8.84 -7.08 6.70
N ASP A 6 -9.21 -7.02 5.42
CA ASP A 6 -9.65 -8.19 4.67
C ASP A 6 -8.44 -9.04 4.30
N ARG A 7 -8.19 -10.09 5.09
CA ARG A 7 -7.07 -11.01 4.91
C ARG A 7 -7.00 -11.61 3.50
N LYS A 8 -8.14 -11.91 2.85
CA LYS A 8 -8.14 -12.54 1.52
C LYS A 8 -7.74 -11.51 0.47
N ALA A 9 -8.38 -10.35 0.47
CA ALA A 9 -8.10 -9.28 -0.47
C ALA A 9 -6.67 -8.74 -0.28
N ASP A 10 -6.26 -8.46 0.97
CA ASP A 10 -4.93 -7.97 1.32
C ASP A 10 -3.84 -8.92 0.79
N ASN A 11 -4.02 -10.24 0.94
CA ASN A 11 -3.05 -11.22 0.45
C ASN A 11 -3.03 -11.33 -1.08
N ALA A 12 -4.20 -11.27 -1.72
CA ALA A 12 -4.29 -11.28 -3.18
C ALA A 12 -3.58 -10.06 -3.79
N ALA A 13 -3.81 -8.90 -3.19
CA ALA A 13 -3.25 -7.65 -3.66
C ALA A 13 -1.72 -7.58 -3.45
N LYS A 14 -1.21 -8.06 -2.31
CA LYS A 14 0.24 -8.21 -2.08
C LYS A 14 0.90 -9.13 -3.12
N ARG A 15 0.28 -10.28 -3.40
CA ARG A 15 0.80 -11.22 -4.42
C ARG A 15 0.86 -10.58 -5.80
N GLN A 16 -0.20 -9.89 -6.20
CA GLN A 16 -0.24 -9.21 -7.50
C GLN A 16 0.86 -8.16 -7.62
N LEU A 17 1.05 -7.32 -6.59
CA LEU A 17 2.11 -6.31 -6.61
C LEU A 17 3.51 -6.94 -6.63
N ALA A 18 3.73 -8.05 -5.91
CA ALA A 18 5.02 -8.74 -5.92
C ALA A 18 5.36 -9.31 -7.31
N THR A 19 4.37 -9.79 -8.06
CA THR A 19 4.53 -10.23 -9.45
C THR A 19 4.90 -9.07 -10.38
N VAL A 20 4.22 -7.92 -10.23
CA VAL A 20 4.42 -6.74 -11.11
C VAL A 20 5.72 -6.00 -10.79
N PHE A 21 6.14 -6.00 -9.52
CA PHE A 21 7.34 -5.31 -9.05
C PHE A 21 8.34 -6.29 -8.41
N PRO A 22 8.95 -7.21 -9.19
CA PRO A 22 9.76 -8.30 -8.65
C PRO A 22 11.01 -7.84 -7.91
N ASN A 23 11.51 -6.64 -8.22
CA ASN A 23 12.70 -6.05 -7.59
C ASN A 23 12.36 -5.10 -6.42
N HIS A 24 11.10 -5.05 -5.99
CA HIS A 24 10.66 -4.17 -4.90
C HIS A 24 10.15 -4.97 -3.71
N ARG A 25 10.42 -4.47 -2.50
CA ARG A 25 9.86 -5.02 -1.26
C ARG A 25 8.44 -4.48 -1.05
N ILE A 26 7.44 -5.37 -1.08
CA ILE A 26 6.04 -4.99 -0.86
C ILE A 26 5.70 -5.06 0.64
N GLU A 27 5.66 -3.88 1.27
CA GLU A 27 5.23 -3.72 2.66
C GLU A 27 3.73 -3.42 2.75
N GLN A 28 3.01 -4.15 3.60
CA GLN A 28 1.60 -3.91 3.91
C GLN A 28 1.49 -3.16 5.23
N ILE A 29 0.89 -1.98 5.19
CA ILE A 29 0.72 -1.11 6.36
C ILE A 29 -0.77 -0.97 6.62
N ALA A 30 -1.21 -1.21 7.86
CA ALA A 30 -2.59 -0.97 8.27
C ALA A 30 -2.88 0.53 8.22
N ILE A 31 -4.00 0.91 7.61
CA ILE A 31 -4.30 2.32 7.32
C ILE A 31 -5.59 2.83 7.98
N ASP A 32 -6.14 2.11 8.96
CA ASP A 32 -7.42 2.44 9.59
C ASP A 32 -7.50 3.91 10.05
N GLY A 33 -6.40 4.44 10.59
CA GLY A 33 -6.32 5.83 11.06
C GLY A 33 -6.32 6.91 9.98
N ILE A 34 -5.89 6.60 8.74
CA ILE A 34 -5.91 7.57 7.62
C ILE A 34 -7.08 7.32 6.66
N ALA A 35 -7.57 6.09 6.62
CA ALA A 35 -8.77 5.70 5.87
C ALA A 35 -10.02 6.37 6.44
N SER A 36 -10.11 6.52 7.76
CA SER A 36 -11.19 7.26 8.42
C SER A 36 -11.26 8.74 8.02
N GLY A 37 -10.12 9.33 7.62
CA GLY A 37 -10.01 10.68 7.07
C GLY A 37 -10.30 10.79 5.57
N GLY A 38 -10.70 9.70 4.91
CA GLY A 38 -11.03 9.67 3.48
C GLY A 38 -9.84 9.44 2.54
N GLY A 39 -8.66 9.12 3.08
CA GLY A 39 -7.42 8.94 2.32
C GLY A 39 -6.80 7.55 2.40
N SER A 40 -5.70 7.35 1.68
CA SER A 40 -4.83 6.19 1.82
C SER A 40 -3.36 6.62 1.75
N ILE A 41 -2.42 5.67 1.74
CA ILE A 41 -0.98 5.96 1.72
C ILE A 41 -0.61 6.94 0.60
N HIS A 42 -1.09 6.71 -0.62
CA HIS A 42 -0.75 7.57 -1.77
C HIS A 42 -1.20 9.02 -1.57
N CYS A 43 -2.39 9.23 -1.02
CA CYS A 43 -2.95 10.55 -0.75
C CYS A 43 -2.13 11.35 0.27
N ALA A 44 -1.39 10.65 1.15
CA ALA A 44 -0.64 11.25 2.25
C ALA A 44 0.86 11.44 1.94
N THR A 45 1.31 11.12 0.72
CA THR A 45 2.73 11.15 0.36
C THR A 45 2.98 12.03 -0.87
N GLN A 46 4.09 12.77 -0.85
CA GLN A 46 4.61 13.47 -2.03
C GLN A 46 6.10 13.13 -2.19
N GLN A 47 6.45 12.40 -3.23
CA GLN A 47 7.86 12.13 -3.55
C GLN A 47 8.50 13.35 -4.21
N GLN A 48 9.73 13.65 -3.80
CA GLN A 48 10.61 14.61 -4.46
C GLN A 48 11.73 13.83 -5.15
N PRO A 49 11.92 13.98 -6.48
CA PRO A 49 13.04 13.37 -7.19
C PRO A 49 14.39 13.87 -6.65
N LYS A 50 15.42 13.03 -6.78
CA LYS A 50 16.81 13.49 -6.60
C LYS A 50 17.21 14.36 -7.79
N GLY A 51 18.04 15.37 -7.53
CA GLY A 51 18.74 16.14 -8.56
C GLY A 51 19.97 15.41 -9.09
#